data_AF-A1RVB5-F1
#
_entry.id   AF-A1RVB5-F1
#
_cell.length_a   1.000
_cell.length_b   1.000
_cell.length_c   1.000
_cell.angle_alpha   90.00
_cell.angle_beta   90.00
_cell.angle_gamma   90.00
#
_symmetry.space_group_name_H-M   'P 1'
#
loop_
_entity.id
_entity.type
_entity.pdbx_description
1 polymer ?
#
loop_
_entity_poly.entity_id
_entity_poly.type
_entity_poly.pdbx_seq_one_letter_code
_entity_poly.pdbx_strand_id
1 'polypeptide(L)'
;MPSCISDKFAVCNPEVDKNKVLAVALELAKSLSISPYDLIGVVIAFGADPAEAKKVLATEISGHRRKPIATFLATYGKIYGYEKIEGELLKFYQGQRGSCICPVGPITPLEDGRYIVQRPGGIYICEGGGCKEVASEPLVVYEHPSGCMFYTPPLVLTDQPISAVTNALKQLKVSEPEVVARYLLPGLCRDLWGVYIP
;
A
#
# COMPACT_ATOMS: atom_id res chain seq x y z
N MET A 1 14.47 -7.51 6.39
CA MET A 1 14.44 -6.21 7.11
C MET A 1 13.32 -6.32 8.13
N PRO A 2 13.54 -6.06 9.42
CA PRO A 2 12.50 -6.21 10.43
C PRO A 2 11.36 -5.21 10.18
N SER A 3 10.12 -5.65 10.25
CA SER A 3 8.95 -4.77 10.19
C SER A 3 8.94 -3.84 11.40
N CYS A 4 8.32 -2.66 11.27
CA CYS A 4 8.11 -1.73 12.38
C CYS A 4 7.01 -2.30 13.30
N ILE A 5 7.29 -3.46 13.89
CA ILE A 5 6.39 -4.20 14.75
C ILE A 5 6.26 -3.42 16.05
N SER A 6 5.13 -2.73 16.18
CA SER A 6 4.66 -2.16 17.43
C SER A 6 3.59 -3.08 18.01
N ASP A 7 3.53 -3.19 19.33
CA ASP A 7 2.44 -3.90 20.03
C ASP A 7 1.07 -3.23 19.82
N LYS A 8 1.09 -1.98 19.34
CA LYS A 8 -0.07 -1.19 18.94
C LYS A 8 -0.08 -0.92 17.45
N PHE A 9 -1.27 -0.88 16.88
CA PHE A 9 -1.47 -0.44 15.51
C PHE A 9 -1.11 1.04 15.35
N ALA A 10 -0.14 1.32 14.47
CA ALA A 10 0.28 2.66 14.12
C ALA A 10 0.55 2.75 12.62
N VAL A 11 0.25 3.92 12.04
CA VAL A 11 0.70 4.26 10.69
C VAL A 11 2.13 4.80 10.82
N CYS A 12 3.05 4.22 10.07
CA CYS A 12 4.44 4.68 10.02
C CYS A 12 4.61 5.85 9.03
N ASN A 13 5.61 6.68 9.28
CA ASN A 13 6.13 7.61 8.29
C ASN A 13 7.36 6.98 7.64
N PRO A 14 7.36 6.73 6.32
CA PRO A 14 8.49 6.09 5.67
C PRO A 14 9.63 7.09 5.54
N GLU A 15 10.83 6.68 5.92
CA GLU A 15 12.05 7.34 5.46
C GLU A 15 12.34 6.81 4.06
N VAL A 16 12.48 7.68 3.06
CA VAL A 16 12.66 7.24 1.68
C VAL A 16 13.77 8.00 0.96
N ASP A 17 14.45 7.29 0.08
CA ASP A 17 15.23 7.87 -0.99
C ASP A 17 14.28 8.36 -2.09
N LYS A 18 13.95 9.65 -2.04
CA LYS A 18 13.02 10.28 -2.99
C LYS A 18 13.47 10.11 -4.45
N ASN A 19 14.78 10.17 -4.71
CA ASN A 19 15.35 10.03 -6.05
C ASN A 19 15.18 8.61 -6.57
N LYS A 20 15.35 7.61 -5.70
CA LYS A 20 15.15 6.21 -6.07
C LYS A 20 13.69 5.90 -6.40
N VAL A 21 12.74 6.46 -5.65
CA VAL A 21 11.30 6.35 -5.95
C VAL A 21 11.00 6.93 -7.35
N LEU A 22 11.53 8.12 -7.67
CA LEU A 22 11.34 8.74 -8.98
C LEU A 22 11.99 7.93 -10.12
N ALA A 23 13.17 7.36 -9.90
CA ALA A 23 13.84 6.51 -10.89
C ALA A 23 13.00 5.26 -11.25
N VAL A 24 12.44 4.58 -10.24
CA VAL A 24 11.53 3.43 -10.45
C VAL A 24 10.31 3.86 -11.25
N ALA A 25 9.74 5.03 -10.96
CA ALA A 25 8.59 5.55 -11.68
C ALA A 25 8.85 5.78 -13.17
N LEU A 26 10.01 6.34 -13.51
CA LEU A 26 10.41 6.60 -14.90
C LEU A 26 10.63 5.29 -15.68
N GLU A 27 11.25 4.29 -15.05
CA GLU A 27 11.42 2.96 -15.63
C GLU A 27 10.06 2.31 -15.93
N LEU A 28 9.13 2.41 -14.97
CA LEU A 28 7.78 1.86 -15.09
C LEU A 28 6.97 2.58 -16.18
N ALA A 29 6.98 3.91 -16.21
CA ALA A 29 6.31 4.69 -17.25
C ALA A 29 6.79 4.29 -18.66
N LYS A 30 8.10 4.08 -18.82
CA LYS A 30 8.72 3.68 -20.08
C LYS A 30 8.41 2.23 -20.47
N SER A 31 8.42 1.31 -19.51
CA SER A 31 8.26 -0.13 -19.78
C SER A 31 6.82 -0.55 -20.01
N LEU A 32 5.85 0.12 -19.37
CA LEU A 32 4.43 -0.24 -19.40
C LEU A 32 3.54 0.81 -20.05
N SER A 33 4.10 1.85 -20.67
CA SER A 33 3.34 2.95 -21.30
C SER A 33 2.27 3.53 -20.37
N ILE A 34 2.59 3.60 -19.08
CA ILE A 34 1.66 4.04 -18.04
C ILE A 34 1.59 5.56 -18.03
N SER A 35 0.36 6.08 -17.89
CA SER A 35 0.12 7.51 -17.88
C SER A 35 0.86 8.18 -16.71
N PRO A 36 1.65 9.25 -16.96
CA PRO A 36 2.26 10.04 -15.88
C PRO A 36 1.23 10.58 -14.87
N TYR A 37 0.00 10.84 -15.33
CA TYR A 37 -1.12 11.30 -14.49
C TYR A 37 -1.63 10.27 -13.49
N ASP A 38 -1.50 8.98 -13.81
CA ASP A 38 -1.87 7.90 -12.90
C ASP A 38 -0.72 7.56 -11.94
N LEU A 39 0.53 7.80 -12.35
CA LEU A 39 1.72 7.51 -11.55
C LEU A 39 2.01 8.54 -10.47
N ILE A 40 1.70 9.82 -10.71
CA ILE A 40 2.06 10.89 -9.77
C ILE A 40 1.49 10.65 -8.36
N GLY A 41 0.26 10.15 -8.25
CA GLY A 41 -0.32 9.79 -6.94
C GLY A 41 0.43 8.65 -6.26
N VAL A 42 0.85 7.64 -7.03
CA VAL A 42 1.60 6.47 -6.53
C VAL A 42 2.97 6.90 -6.02
N VAL A 43 3.74 7.67 -6.79
CA VAL A 43 5.11 8.04 -6.40
C VAL A 43 5.13 8.95 -5.17
N ILE A 44 4.17 9.87 -5.06
CA ILE A 44 4.02 10.72 -3.87
C ILE A 44 3.60 9.87 -2.68
N ALA A 45 2.73 8.87 -2.87
CA ALA A 45 2.35 7.95 -1.79
C ALA A 45 3.55 7.15 -1.29
N PHE A 46 4.46 6.76 -2.19
CA PHE A 46 5.76 6.17 -1.85
C PHE A 46 6.82 7.17 -1.36
N GLY A 47 6.46 8.46 -1.22
CA GLY A 47 7.26 9.47 -0.54
C GLY A 47 8.15 10.35 -1.44
N ALA A 48 7.96 10.32 -2.76
CA ALA A 48 8.58 11.31 -3.65
C ALA A 48 8.16 12.74 -3.28
N ASP A 49 9.02 13.71 -3.55
CA ASP A 49 8.67 15.13 -3.41
C ASP A 49 7.60 15.51 -4.46
N PRO A 50 6.46 16.11 -4.07
CA PRO A 50 5.40 16.42 -5.02
C PRO A 50 5.83 17.39 -6.14
N ALA A 51 6.63 18.41 -5.84
CA ALA A 51 7.06 19.38 -6.84
C ALA A 51 8.04 18.76 -7.83
N GLU A 52 8.95 17.93 -7.32
CA GLU A 52 9.89 17.18 -8.16
C GLU A 52 9.17 16.14 -9.03
N ALA A 53 8.21 15.39 -8.45
CA ALA A 53 7.40 14.42 -9.18
C ALA A 53 6.64 15.07 -10.35
N LYS A 54 6.01 16.23 -10.14
CA LYS A 54 5.34 16.99 -11.21
C LYS A 54 6.29 17.36 -12.34
N LYS A 55 7.49 17.84 -11.99
CA LYS A 55 8.52 18.21 -12.96
C LYS A 55 9.00 17.01 -13.77
N VAL A 56 9.32 15.90 -13.09
CA VAL A 56 9.87 14.70 -13.71
C VAL A 56 8.83 13.98 -14.58
N LEU A 57 7.59 13.91 -14.13
CA LEU A 57 6.49 13.29 -14.86
C LEU A 57 5.82 14.22 -15.88
N ALA A 58 6.23 15.50 -15.94
CA ALA A 58 5.66 16.54 -16.79
C ALA A 58 4.12 16.65 -16.64
N THR A 59 3.62 16.67 -15.41
CA THR A 59 2.19 16.74 -15.10
C THR A 59 1.81 18.06 -14.42
N GLU A 60 0.69 18.65 -14.83
CA GLU A 60 0.17 19.90 -14.25
C GLU A 60 -0.98 19.70 -13.24
N ILE A 61 -1.32 18.45 -12.89
CA ILE A 61 -2.44 18.20 -11.96
C ILE A 61 -2.16 18.73 -10.56
N SER A 62 -3.24 19.11 -9.88
CA SER A 62 -3.26 19.51 -8.48
C SER A 62 -4.49 18.92 -7.77
N GLY A 63 -4.47 18.97 -6.45
CA GLY A 63 -5.57 18.51 -5.60
C GLY A 63 -5.27 17.20 -4.88
N HIS A 64 -6.30 16.70 -4.20
CA HIS A 64 -6.17 15.54 -3.33
C HIS A 64 -6.58 14.25 -4.05
N ARG A 65 -5.72 13.23 -4.01
CA ARG A 65 -5.93 11.93 -4.65
C ARG A 65 -6.04 10.85 -3.58
N ARG A 66 -7.25 10.32 -3.39
CA ARG A 66 -7.52 9.19 -2.48
C ARG A 66 -7.20 7.86 -3.14
N LYS A 67 -6.72 6.90 -2.35
CA LYS A 67 -6.42 5.52 -2.76
C LYS A 67 -5.57 5.39 -4.04
N PRO A 68 -4.53 6.23 -4.23
CA PRO A 68 -3.79 6.25 -5.49
C PRO A 68 -3.21 4.88 -5.85
N ILE A 69 -2.74 4.10 -4.88
CA ILE A 69 -2.08 2.81 -5.16
C ILE A 69 -3.13 1.73 -5.44
N ALA A 70 -4.23 1.67 -4.68
CA ALA A 70 -5.30 0.72 -4.96
C ALA A 70 -5.99 0.98 -6.30
N THR A 71 -6.23 2.24 -6.65
CA THR A 71 -6.76 2.61 -7.98
C THR A 71 -5.78 2.22 -9.08
N PHE A 72 -4.49 2.47 -8.90
CA PHE A 72 -3.46 2.09 -9.86
C PHE A 72 -3.40 0.57 -10.08
N LEU A 73 -3.35 -0.21 -9.00
CA LEU A 73 -3.33 -1.67 -9.05
C LEU A 73 -4.58 -2.23 -9.73
N ALA A 74 -5.76 -1.71 -9.40
CA ALA A 74 -7.02 -2.18 -9.97
C ALA A 74 -7.15 -1.86 -11.47
N THR A 75 -6.64 -0.70 -11.91
CA THR A 75 -6.68 -0.29 -13.32
C THR A 75 -5.67 -1.07 -14.14
N TYR A 76 -4.39 -0.99 -13.77
CA TYR A 76 -3.32 -1.57 -14.58
C TYR A 76 -3.19 -3.09 -14.40
N GLY A 77 -3.64 -3.63 -13.26
CA GLY A 77 -3.71 -5.08 -13.06
C GLY A 77 -4.68 -5.76 -14.02
N LYS A 78 -5.76 -5.09 -14.43
CA LYS A 78 -6.68 -5.59 -15.47
C LYS A 78 -6.08 -5.56 -16.88
N ILE A 79 -5.20 -4.59 -17.15
CA ILE A 79 -4.62 -4.36 -18.48
C ILE A 79 -3.41 -5.28 -18.71
N TYR A 80 -2.53 -5.36 -17.70
CA TYR A 80 -1.22 -5.99 -17.82
C TYR A 80 -1.03 -7.25 -16.97
N GLY A 81 -2.04 -7.61 -16.17
CA GLY A 81 -1.98 -8.69 -15.18
C GLY A 81 -1.57 -8.17 -13.79
N TYR A 82 -2.27 -8.64 -12.76
CA TYR A 82 -2.04 -8.21 -11.37
C TYR A 82 -0.62 -8.50 -10.91
N GLU A 83 -0.13 -9.72 -11.10
CA GLU A 83 1.20 -10.15 -10.66
C GLU A 83 2.32 -9.27 -11.24
N LYS A 84 2.16 -8.85 -12.51
CA LYS A 84 3.11 -7.97 -13.17
C LYS A 84 3.14 -6.59 -12.51
N ILE A 85 1.98 -5.99 -12.26
CA ILE A 85 1.88 -4.67 -11.61
C ILE A 85 2.29 -4.72 -10.15
N GLU A 86 2.00 -5.81 -9.45
CA GLU A 86 2.46 -6.05 -8.08
C GLU A 86 3.99 -6.07 -8.02
N GLY A 87 4.64 -6.79 -8.94
CA GLY A 87 6.10 -6.80 -9.06
C GLY A 87 6.69 -5.40 -9.25
N GLU A 88 6.06 -4.56 -10.09
CA GLU A 88 6.48 -3.18 -10.28
C GLU A 88 6.25 -2.29 -9.04
N LEU A 89 5.11 -2.45 -8.36
CA LEU A 89 4.82 -1.73 -7.11
C LEU A 89 5.80 -2.11 -5.99
N LEU A 90 6.21 -3.38 -5.92
CA LEU A 90 7.20 -3.85 -4.94
C LEU A 90 8.59 -3.22 -5.15
N LYS A 91 8.96 -2.84 -6.38
CA LYS A 91 10.24 -2.14 -6.63
C LYS A 91 10.32 -0.79 -5.89
N PHE A 92 9.20 -0.09 -5.69
CA PHE A 92 9.21 1.17 -4.95
C PHE A 92 9.64 1.02 -3.48
N TYR A 93 9.40 -0.15 -2.88
CA TYR A 93 9.88 -0.44 -1.53
C TYR A 93 11.40 -0.49 -1.42
N GLN A 94 12.13 -0.70 -2.52
CA GLN A 94 13.59 -0.58 -2.54
C GLN A 94 14.08 0.85 -2.29
N GLY A 95 13.19 1.85 -2.45
CA GLY A 95 13.44 3.24 -2.10
C GLY A 95 13.32 3.54 -0.60
N GLN A 96 12.75 2.63 0.20
CA GLN A 96 12.63 2.84 1.64
C GLN A 96 14.00 2.72 2.32
N ARG A 97 14.25 3.63 3.26
CA ARG A 97 15.44 3.72 4.10
C ARG A 97 15.06 3.38 5.55
N GLY A 98 16.07 3.05 6.35
CA GLY A 98 15.91 2.77 7.78
C GLY A 98 15.91 1.27 8.10
N SER A 99 15.63 0.96 9.37
CA SER A 99 15.61 -0.42 9.88
C SER A 99 14.33 -1.17 9.53
N CYS A 100 13.26 -0.49 9.10
CA CYS A 100 11.95 -1.11 8.91
C CYS A 100 11.21 -0.71 7.64
N ILE A 101 10.36 -1.62 7.16
CA ILE A 101 9.46 -1.38 6.03
C ILE A 101 8.18 -0.72 6.53
N CYS A 102 7.82 0.38 5.89
CA CYS A 102 6.60 1.09 6.15
C CYS A 102 5.56 0.78 5.05
N PRO A 103 4.45 0.09 5.37
CA PRO A 103 3.43 -0.25 4.39
C PRO A 103 2.84 0.97 3.67
N VAL A 104 2.67 0.85 2.35
CA VAL A 104 2.07 1.86 1.48
C VAL A 104 1.14 1.16 0.49
N GLY A 105 -0.16 1.49 0.52
CA GLY A 105 -1.09 0.91 -0.43
C GLY A 105 -1.62 -0.47 -0.02
N PRO A 106 -2.32 -1.14 -0.94
CA PRO A 106 -2.84 -2.48 -0.71
C PRO A 106 -1.80 -3.57 -0.93
N ILE A 107 -0.50 -3.25 -0.96
CA ILE A 107 0.58 -4.23 -1.20
C ILE A 107 1.78 -3.93 -0.32
N THR A 108 2.32 -4.94 0.34
CA THR A 108 3.46 -4.80 1.25
C THR A 108 4.36 -6.05 1.20
N PRO A 109 5.69 -5.90 1.05
CA PRO A 109 6.61 -7.04 1.17
C PRO A 109 6.68 -7.56 2.60
N LEU A 110 6.87 -8.86 2.74
CA LEU A 110 7.11 -9.57 4.00
C LEU A 110 8.62 -9.83 4.17
N GLU A 111 9.04 -10.12 5.41
CA GLU A 111 10.47 -10.27 5.74
C GLU A 111 11.13 -11.49 5.08
N ASP A 112 10.34 -12.50 4.74
CA ASP A 112 10.76 -13.77 4.16
C ASP A 112 10.78 -13.77 2.62
N GLY A 113 10.63 -12.60 2.00
CA GLY A 113 10.66 -12.44 0.54
C GLY A 113 9.30 -12.64 -0.13
N ARG A 114 8.27 -13.04 0.62
CA ARG A 114 6.87 -13.04 0.15
C ARG A 114 6.31 -11.62 0.17
N TYR A 115 5.09 -11.43 -0.30
CA TYR A 115 4.36 -10.18 -0.13
C TYR A 115 2.88 -10.43 0.14
N ILE A 116 2.23 -9.50 0.83
CA ILE A 116 0.79 -9.48 1.02
C ILE A 116 0.17 -8.42 0.11
N VAL A 117 -0.97 -8.77 -0.51
CA VAL A 117 -1.69 -7.85 -1.40
C VAL A 117 -3.20 -7.99 -1.24
N GLN A 118 -3.91 -6.86 -1.30
CA GLN A 118 -5.35 -6.81 -1.47
C GLN A 118 -5.70 -6.46 -2.92
N ARG A 119 -6.36 -7.40 -3.60
CA ARG A 119 -6.93 -7.23 -4.94
C ARG A 119 -8.44 -6.97 -4.82
N PRO A 120 -9.13 -6.58 -5.91
CA PRO A 120 -10.60 -6.50 -5.88
C PRO A 120 -11.29 -7.80 -5.48
N GLY A 121 -10.66 -8.97 -5.72
CA GLY A 121 -11.23 -10.29 -5.44
C GLY A 121 -10.91 -10.89 -4.07
N GLY A 122 -10.08 -10.22 -3.24
CA GLY A 122 -9.67 -10.78 -1.95
C GLY A 122 -8.29 -10.33 -1.49
N ILE A 123 -7.80 -10.97 -0.43
CA ILE A 123 -6.46 -10.76 0.13
C ILE A 123 -5.63 -12.01 -0.11
N TYR A 124 -4.38 -11.81 -0.54
CA TYR A 124 -3.47 -12.88 -0.92
C TYR A 124 -2.09 -12.67 -0.30
N ILE A 125 -1.43 -13.75 0.05
CA ILE A 125 0.01 -13.79 0.29
C ILE A 125 0.65 -14.52 -0.89
N CYS A 126 1.59 -13.87 -1.55
CA CYS A 126 2.17 -14.33 -2.80
C CYS A 126 3.68 -14.55 -2.71
N GLU A 127 4.17 -15.54 -3.47
CA GLU A 127 5.57 -15.94 -3.57
C GLU A 127 5.82 -16.55 -4.95
N GLY A 128 6.90 -16.16 -5.64
CA GLY A 128 7.50 -16.95 -6.73
C GLY A 128 6.58 -17.46 -7.84
N GLY A 129 5.49 -16.75 -8.17
CA GLY A 129 4.52 -17.14 -9.22
C GLY A 129 3.25 -17.83 -8.72
N GLY A 130 2.99 -17.84 -7.40
CA GLY A 130 1.73 -18.31 -6.82
C GLY A 130 1.24 -17.42 -5.68
N CYS A 131 -0.06 -17.48 -5.42
CA CYS A 131 -0.72 -16.71 -4.37
C CYS A 131 -1.65 -17.61 -3.54
N LYS A 132 -1.47 -17.58 -2.22
CA LYS A 132 -2.37 -18.18 -1.24
C LYS A 132 -3.44 -17.16 -0.87
N GLU A 133 -4.71 -17.48 -1.06
CA GLU A 133 -5.82 -16.66 -0.56
C GLU A 133 -5.85 -16.69 0.97
N VAL A 134 -5.96 -15.52 1.57
CA VAL A 134 -6.03 -15.30 3.02
C VAL A 134 -7.43 -14.86 3.44
N ALA A 135 -8.13 -14.15 2.57
CA ALA A 135 -9.53 -13.78 2.72
C ALA A 135 -10.18 -13.65 1.32
N SER A 136 -11.40 -14.16 1.18
CA SER A 136 -12.16 -14.14 -0.08
C SER A 136 -12.79 -12.77 -0.40
N GLU A 137 -12.72 -11.82 0.55
CA GLU A 137 -13.22 -10.46 0.37
C GLU A 137 -12.12 -9.45 0.74
N PRO A 138 -12.02 -8.32 0.01
CA PRO A 138 -11.13 -7.25 0.38
C PRO A 138 -11.61 -6.58 1.67
N LEU A 139 -10.67 -6.10 2.48
CA LEU A 139 -10.98 -5.29 3.65
C LEU A 139 -11.37 -3.88 3.23
N VAL A 140 -12.44 -3.39 3.85
CA VAL A 140 -12.88 -2.01 3.70
C VAL A 140 -12.54 -1.24 4.97
N VAL A 141 -11.65 -0.26 4.83
CA VAL A 141 -11.29 0.71 5.86
C VAL A 141 -11.91 2.06 5.55
N TYR A 142 -12.30 2.77 6.60
CA TYR A 142 -13.00 4.05 6.53
C TYR A 142 -12.27 5.13 7.30
N GLU A 143 -12.42 6.38 6.85
CA GLU A 143 -11.82 7.54 7.48
C GLU A 143 -12.46 7.75 8.84
N HIS A 144 -11.64 7.99 9.85
CA HIS A 144 -12.07 8.32 11.19
C HIS A 144 -11.26 9.54 11.67
N PRO A 145 -11.81 10.46 12.48
CA PRO A 145 -11.07 11.64 12.95
C PRO A 145 -9.74 11.34 13.64
N SER A 146 -9.62 10.16 14.27
CA SER A 146 -8.38 9.70 14.91
C SER A 146 -7.52 8.77 14.03
N GLY A 147 -7.91 8.49 12.78
CA GLY A 147 -7.16 7.64 11.85
C GLY A 147 -8.07 6.84 10.92
N CYS A 148 -8.12 5.52 11.08
CA CYS A 148 -8.95 4.64 10.25
C CYS A 148 -9.76 3.66 11.10
N MET A 149 -10.85 3.14 10.54
CA MET A 149 -11.71 2.19 11.22
C MET A 149 -12.28 1.12 10.30
N PHE A 150 -12.68 0.00 10.91
CA PHE A 150 -13.70 -0.90 10.36
C PHE A 150 -15.09 -0.45 10.83
N TYR A 151 -16.11 -0.64 10.01
CA TYR A 151 -17.51 -0.51 10.46
C TYR A 151 -18.10 -1.82 10.95
N THR A 152 -17.62 -2.95 10.45
CA THR A 152 -18.14 -4.27 10.82
C THR A 152 -16.97 -5.25 10.94
N PRO A 153 -16.61 -5.73 12.14
CA PRO A 153 -17.02 -5.16 13.43
C PRO A 153 -16.53 -3.71 13.58
N PRO A 154 -17.26 -2.83 14.29
CA PRO A 154 -16.84 -1.45 14.47
C PRO A 154 -15.58 -1.39 15.34
N LEU A 155 -14.46 -0.95 14.76
CA LEU A 155 -13.19 -0.83 15.46
C LEU A 155 -12.37 0.31 14.86
N VAL A 156 -12.12 1.35 15.65
CA VAL A 156 -11.12 2.39 15.33
C VAL A 156 -9.75 1.80 15.56
N LEU A 157 -8.90 1.78 14.54
CA LEU A 157 -7.65 1.01 14.56
C LEU A 157 -6.51 1.73 15.29
N THR A 158 -6.47 3.07 15.26
CA THR A 158 -5.39 3.86 15.88
C THR A 158 -5.21 3.50 17.35
N ASP A 159 -3.96 3.24 17.75
CA ASP A 159 -3.53 2.90 19.11
C ASP A 159 -4.14 1.62 19.71
N GLN A 160 -4.90 0.85 18.92
CA GLN A 160 -5.42 -0.44 19.38
C GLN A 160 -4.29 -1.45 19.52
N PRO A 161 -4.34 -2.32 20.55
CA PRO A 161 -3.47 -3.48 20.62
C PRO A 161 -3.61 -4.35 19.35
N ILE A 162 -2.49 -4.86 18.82
CA ILE A 162 -2.52 -5.73 17.63
C ILE A 162 -3.40 -6.97 17.86
N SER A 163 -3.52 -7.46 19.10
CA SER A 163 -4.42 -8.56 19.46
C SER A 163 -5.90 -8.22 19.25
N ALA A 164 -6.32 -6.99 19.55
CA ALA A 164 -7.70 -6.52 19.32
C ALA A 164 -8.00 -6.43 17.82
N VAL A 165 -7.07 -5.88 17.04
CA VAL A 165 -7.17 -5.81 15.57
C VAL A 165 -7.22 -7.22 14.95
N THR A 166 -6.36 -8.12 15.42
CA THR A 166 -6.33 -9.53 14.98
C THR A 166 -7.66 -10.23 15.28
N ASN A 167 -8.27 -9.98 16.43
CA ASN A 167 -9.57 -10.54 16.77
C ASN A 167 -10.70 -10.00 15.87
N ALA A 168 -10.68 -8.71 15.52
CA ALA A 168 -11.62 -8.16 14.54
C ALA A 168 -11.44 -8.80 13.16
N LEU A 169 -10.20 -9.01 12.71
CA LEU A 169 -9.90 -9.67 11.43
C LEU A 169 -10.35 -11.14 11.41
N LYS A 170 -10.27 -11.86 12.54
CA LYS A 170 -10.82 -13.21 12.66
C LYS A 170 -12.34 -13.24 12.46
N GLN A 171 -13.07 -12.23 12.94
CA GLN A 171 -14.51 -12.11 12.70
C GLN A 171 -14.83 -11.87 11.22
N LEU A 172 -13.90 -11.24 10.50
CA LEU A 172 -13.93 -11.08 9.04
C LEU A 172 -13.42 -12.31 8.28
N LYS A 173 -13.25 -13.46 8.95
CA LYS A 173 -12.80 -14.73 8.37
C LYS A 173 -11.43 -14.65 7.69
N VAL A 174 -10.57 -13.73 8.13
CA VAL A 174 -9.18 -13.64 7.67
C VAL A 174 -8.37 -14.76 8.32
N SER A 175 -7.72 -15.59 7.49
CA SER A 175 -6.97 -16.78 7.94
C SER A 175 -5.57 -16.47 8.49
N GLU A 176 -4.93 -15.39 8.05
CA GLU A 176 -3.62 -14.90 8.54
C GLU A 176 -3.79 -13.50 9.18
N PRO A 177 -4.60 -13.36 10.24
CA PRO A 177 -5.05 -12.06 10.74
C PRO A 177 -3.92 -11.20 11.30
N GLU A 178 -2.88 -11.81 11.87
CA GLU A 178 -1.74 -11.07 12.41
C GLU A 178 -0.86 -10.47 11.31
N VAL A 179 -0.64 -11.22 10.21
CA VAL A 179 0.09 -10.71 9.04
C VAL A 179 -0.68 -9.55 8.41
N VAL A 180 -1.99 -9.70 8.24
CA VAL A 180 -2.86 -8.63 7.72
C VAL A 180 -2.83 -7.40 8.62
N ALA A 181 -2.93 -7.57 9.93
CA ALA A 181 -2.92 -6.47 10.89
C ALA A 181 -1.61 -5.66 10.84
N ARG A 182 -0.47 -6.34 10.71
CA ARG A 182 0.86 -5.71 10.79
C ARG A 182 1.34 -5.16 9.45
N TYR A 183 1.03 -5.83 8.34
CA TYR A 183 1.64 -5.51 7.04
C TYR A 183 0.66 -4.90 6.04
N LEU A 184 -0.61 -5.28 6.06
CA LEU A 184 -1.58 -4.81 5.06
C LEU A 184 -2.39 -3.62 5.57
N LEU A 185 -2.97 -3.70 6.76
CA LEU A 185 -3.85 -2.66 7.29
C LEU A 185 -3.20 -1.27 7.41
N PRO A 186 -1.94 -1.11 7.86
CA PRO A 186 -1.32 0.21 7.90
C PRO A 186 -1.22 0.84 6.50
N GLY A 187 -0.92 0.02 5.48
CA GLY A 187 -0.84 0.45 4.08
C GLY A 187 -2.20 0.85 3.52
N LEU A 188 -3.25 0.06 3.79
CA LEU A 188 -4.63 0.38 3.42
C LEU A 188 -5.12 1.67 4.08
N CYS A 189 -4.85 1.84 5.37
CA CYS A 189 -5.22 3.06 6.09
C CYS A 189 -4.49 4.28 5.51
N ARG A 190 -3.21 4.16 5.17
CA ARG A 190 -2.46 5.26 4.55
C ARG A 190 -2.98 5.60 3.16
N ASP A 191 -3.23 4.59 2.32
CA ASP A 191 -3.74 4.79 0.97
C ASP A 191 -5.14 5.41 0.97
N LEU A 192 -5.97 5.07 1.97
CA LEU A 192 -7.28 5.68 2.19
C LEU A 192 -7.19 7.21 2.29
N TRP A 193 -6.27 7.71 3.13
CA TRP A 193 -6.02 9.15 3.28
C TRP A 193 -5.41 9.78 2.02
N GLY A 194 -4.80 8.99 1.15
CA GLY A 194 -4.29 9.46 -0.13
C GLY A 194 -3.14 10.45 0.00
N VAL A 195 -2.99 11.28 -1.02
CA VAL A 195 -1.91 12.28 -1.12
C VAL A 195 -2.43 13.61 -1.65
N TYR A 196 -1.78 14.69 -1.22
CA TYR A 196 -2.01 16.02 -1.77
C TYR A 196 -0.95 16.34 -2.82
N ILE A 197 -1.41 16.83 -3.98
CA ILE A 197 -0.57 17.31 -5.07
C ILE A 197 -0.74 18.84 -5.12
N PRO A 198 0.31 19.62 -4.81
CA PRO A 198 0.23 21.07 -4.83
C PRO A 198 0.08 21.64 -6.24
#